data_AF-A0A2H9VLP9-F1
#
_entry.id   AF-A0A2H9VLP9-F1
#
_cell.length_a   1.000
_cell.length_b   1.000
_cell.length_c   1.000
_cell.angle_alpha   90.00
_cell.angle_beta   90.00
_cell.angle_gamma   90.00
#
_symmetry.space_group_name_H-M   'P 1'
#
loop_
_entity.id
_entity.type
_entity.pdbx_description
1 polymer ?
#
loop_
_entity_poly.entity_id
_entity_poly.type
_entity_poly.pdbx_seq_one_letter_code
_entity_poly.pdbx_strand_id
1 'polypeptide(L)'
;MKYCMLLVCLIFSGSRYAQQAKAYELLHYVSESDGQTFLLAYADGYPAASSIKIKRSFRITAIFQPVNGTADDDGDLIFTASKNKQGGQIILHGVDQNYTAPAVLKATYALKGWRLRLIFKKSKVQ
;
A
#
# COMPACT_ATOMS: atom_id res chain seq x y z
N MET A 1 -45.71 36.20 25.24
CA MET A 1 -45.61 34.72 25.20
C MET A 1 -44.65 34.35 24.08
N LYS A 2 -43.45 33.91 24.45
CA LYS A 2 -42.95 32.52 24.31
C LYS A 2 -42.14 32.32 23.03
N TYR A 3 -40.85 32.09 23.25
CA TYR A 3 -39.81 31.50 22.40
C TYR A 3 -40.31 30.65 21.23
N CYS A 4 -39.63 30.69 20.07
CA CYS A 4 -38.71 29.60 19.74
C CYS A 4 -37.91 29.91 18.46
N MET A 5 -36.63 30.14 18.68
CA MET A 5 -35.51 29.92 17.76
C MET A 5 -35.63 28.54 17.08
N LEU A 6 -35.47 28.45 15.76
CA LEU A 6 -35.02 27.20 15.13
C LEU A 6 -34.27 27.46 13.82
N LEU A 7 -32.96 27.60 14.03
CA LEU A 7 -31.86 27.38 13.10
C LEU A 7 -31.98 25.95 12.51
N VAL A 8 -32.28 25.82 11.21
CA VAL A 8 -32.14 24.54 10.50
C VAL A 8 -30.82 24.57 9.72
N CYS A 9 -29.76 24.16 10.40
CA CYS A 9 -28.53 23.69 9.75
C CYS A 9 -28.79 22.27 9.21
N LEU A 10 -29.11 22.13 7.92
CA LEU A 10 -28.96 20.85 7.23
C LEU A 10 -27.52 20.73 6.73
N ILE A 11 -26.69 20.23 7.63
CA ILE A 11 -25.29 19.95 7.40
C ILE A 11 -25.20 18.72 6.49
N PHE A 12 -24.62 18.93 5.32
CA PHE A 12 -23.70 18.03 4.62
C PHE A 12 -23.66 16.59 5.15
N SER A 13 -24.59 15.74 4.74
CA SER A 13 -24.38 14.30 4.76
C SER A 13 -23.65 13.90 3.49
N GLY A 14 -22.41 14.37 3.37
CA GLY A 14 -21.46 13.76 2.45
C GLY A 14 -21.20 12.36 2.98
N SER A 15 -21.80 11.36 2.35
CA SER A 15 -21.52 9.94 2.56
C SER A 15 -20.06 9.68 2.21
N ARG A 16 -19.16 10.04 3.13
CA ARG A 16 -17.80 9.52 3.11
C ARG A 16 -17.99 8.02 3.25
N TYR A 17 -17.59 7.30 2.21
CA TYR A 17 -17.41 5.86 2.21
C TYR A 17 -16.62 5.47 3.47
N ALA A 18 -17.35 5.19 4.55
CA ALA A 18 -16.79 4.60 5.74
C ALA A 18 -16.59 3.13 5.37
N GLN A 19 -15.44 2.84 4.77
CA GLN A 19 -14.97 1.47 4.60
C GLN A 19 -14.97 0.83 5.98
N GLN A 20 -15.87 -0.14 6.16
CA GLN A 20 -15.94 -1.00 7.32
C GLN A 20 -14.52 -1.50 7.64
N ALA A 21 -14.09 -1.38 8.90
CA ALA A 21 -12.81 -1.92 9.32
C ALA A 21 -12.87 -3.45 9.27
N LYS A 22 -12.62 -4.03 8.09
CA LYS A 22 -12.25 -5.44 8.00
C LYS A 22 -10.96 -5.58 8.82
N ALA A 23 -10.96 -6.49 9.79
CA ALA A 23 -9.72 -6.97 10.37
C ALA A 23 -8.96 -7.70 9.26
N TYR A 24 -7.89 -7.08 8.76
CA TYR A 24 -6.97 -7.68 7.81
C TYR A 24 -5.70 -8.11 8.54
N GLU A 25 -5.07 -9.20 8.08
CA GLU A 25 -3.76 -9.62 8.57
C GLU A 25 -2.67 -8.88 7.80
N LEU A 26 -1.71 -8.29 8.51
CA LEU A 26 -0.52 -7.72 7.88
C LEU A 26 0.57 -8.76 7.82
N LEU A 27 0.92 -9.15 6.60
CA LEU A 27 1.98 -10.10 6.32
C LEU A 27 3.22 -9.36 5.86
N HIS A 28 4.36 -9.69 6.48
CA HIS A 28 5.62 -9.01 6.22
C HIS A 28 6.46 -9.81 5.22
N TYR A 29 7.00 -9.10 4.23
CA TYR A 29 7.89 -9.66 3.23
C TYR A 29 9.15 -8.81 3.11
N VAL A 30 10.24 -9.46 2.73
CA VAL A 30 11.54 -8.82 2.56
C VAL A 30 12.12 -9.18 1.20
N SER A 31 12.70 -8.19 0.54
CA SER A 31 13.61 -8.36 -0.60
C SER A 31 14.85 -7.51 -0.37
N GLU A 32 16.02 -8.01 -0.72
CA GLU A 32 17.28 -7.29 -0.59
C GLU A 32 17.94 -7.15 -1.96
N SER A 33 18.41 -5.96 -2.28
CA SER A 33 19.12 -5.70 -3.53
C SER A 33 19.93 -4.42 -3.43
N ASP A 34 21.14 -4.41 -4.00
CA ASP A 34 22.01 -3.23 -4.10
C ASP A 34 22.22 -2.47 -2.76
N GLY A 35 22.39 -3.23 -1.67
CA GLY A 35 22.55 -2.67 -0.32
C GLY A 35 21.31 -1.96 0.24
N GLN A 36 20.15 -2.14 -0.39
CA GLN A 36 18.85 -1.67 0.06
C GLN A 36 17.97 -2.86 0.47
N THR A 37 17.18 -2.65 1.53
CA THR A 37 16.19 -3.60 2.00
C THR A 37 14.80 -3.06 1.69
N PHE A 38 14.03 -3.82 0.93
CA PHE A 38 12.64 -3.55 0.61
C PHE A 38 11.77 -4.34 1.57
N LEU A 39 10.98 -3.63 2.37
CA LEU A 39 10.07 -4.19 3.35
C LEU A 39 8.64 -3.98 2.88
N LEU A 40 7.94 -5.05 2.53
CA LEU A 40 6.54 -5.02 2.17
C LEU A 40 5.71 -5.45 3.38
N ALA A 41 4.77 -4.62 3.78
CA ALA A 41 3.66 -5.00 4.64
C ALA A 41 2.43 -5.16 3.72
N TYR A 42 2.05 -6.40 3.46
CA TYR A 42 0.92 -6.74 2.61
C TYR A 42 -0.30 -6.97 3.48
N ALA A 43 -1.41 -6.28 3.21
CA ALA A 43 -2.66 -6.44 3.93
C ALA A 43 -3.53 -7.49 3.22
N ASP A 44 -3.61 -8.68 3.83
CA ASP A 44 -4.29 -9.84 3.27
C ASP A 44 -5.79 -9.58 3.08
N GLY A 45 -6.29 -9.79 1.87
CA GLY A 45 -7.68 -9.48 1.49
C GLY A 45 -8.03 -7.99 1.44
N TYR A 46 -7.07 -7.08 1.65
CA TYR A 46 -7.30 -5.63 1.63
C TYR A 46 -6.05 -4.85 1.16
N PRO A 47 -5.68 -4.97 -0.13
CA PRO A 47 -4.39 -4.50 -0.64
C PRO A 47 -4.21 -2.98 -0.51
N ALA A 48 -5.29 -2.20 -0.42
CA ALA A 48 -5.27 -0.75 -0.17
C ALA A 48 -4.53 -0.35 1.12
N ALA A 49 -4.48 -1.23 2.13
CA ALA A 49 -3.74 -0.99 3.37
C ALA A 49 -2.27 -1.48 3.31
N SER A 50 -1.82 -1.99 2.16
CA SER A 50 -0.43 -2.44 1.99
C SER A 50 0.53 -1.25 1.93
N SER A 51 1.80 -1.48 2.24
CA SER A 51 2.85 -0.47 2.07
C SER A 51 4.20 -1.10 1.81
N ILE A 52 5.06 -0.38 1.09
CA ILE A 52 6.46 -0.79 0.88
C ILE A 52 7.38 0.28 1.44
N LYS A 53 8.37 -0.13 2.21
CA LYS A 53 9.41 0.77 2.75
C LYS A 53 10.75 0.34 2.19
N ILE A 54 11.53 1.30 1.70
CA ILE A 54 12.92 1.07 1.35
C ILE A 54 13.78 1.55 2.51
N LYS A 55 14.68 0.68 2.97
CA LYS A 55 15.72 1.01 3.94
C LYS A 55 17.09 0.94 3.27
N ARG A 56 17.96 1.87 3.64
CA ARG A 56 19.39 1.78 3.38
C ARG A 56 20.10 1.88 4.71
N SER A 57 20.81 0.83 5.12
CA SER A 57 21.28 0.69 6.51
C SER A 57 20.11 0.89 7.50
N PHE A 58 20.26 1.71 8.54
CA PHE A 58 19.24 1.91 9.57
C PHE A 58 18.19 2.98 9.24
N ARG A 59 18.24 3.61 8.05
CA ARG A 59 17.34 4.72 7.68
C ARG A 59 16.31 4.30 6.65
N ILE A 60 15.05 4.65 6.88
CA ILE A 60 13.99 4.58 5.86
C ILE A 60 14.22 5.70 4.86
N THR A 61 14.39 5.35 3.59
CA THR A 61 14.70 6.31 2.52
C THR A 61 13.48 6.66 1.68
N ALA A 62 12.50 5.74 1.59
CA ALA A 62 11.27 5.95 0.86
C ALA A 62 10.13 5.06 1.42
N ILE A 63 8.91 5.54 1.28
CA ILE A 63 7.67 4.83 1.64
C ILE A 63 6.76 4.88 0.42
N PHE A 64 6.20 3.74 0.03
CA PHE A 64 5.33 3.60 -1.11
C PHE A 64 3.96 3.11 -0.65
N GLN A 65 2.92 3.65 -1.27
CA GLN A 65 1.53 3.34 -1.01
C GLN A 65 0.85 2.90 -2.32
N PRO A 66 -0.15 2.02 -2.26
CA PRO A 66 -0.92 1.64 -3.43
C PRO A 66 -1.53 2.89 -4.09
N VAL A 67 -1.44 2.96 -5.42
CA VAL A 67 -2.13 3.99 -6.20
C VAL A 67 -3.63 3.75 -6.15
N ASN A 68 -4.01 2.48 -6.34
CA ASN A 68 -5.39 2.01 -6.27
C ASN A 68 -5.49 0.92 -5.21
N GLY A 69 -6.68 0.76 -4.64
CA GLY A 69 -6.97 -0.28 -3.66
C GLY A 69 -7.21 -1.67 -4.25
N THR A 70 -6.85 -1.88 -5.52
CA THR A 70 -7.07 -3.11 -6.29
C THR A 70 -5.94 -3.30 -7.29
N ALA A 71 -5.65 -4.55 -7.64
CA ALA A 71 -4.80 -4.86 -8.78
C ALA A 71 -5.57 -4.62 -10.09
N ASP A 72 -4.86 -4.46 -11.20
CA ASP A 72 -5.48 -4.46 -12.53
C ASP A 72 -5.81 -5.88 -13.01
N ASP A 73 -6.33 -5.99 -14.24
CA ASP A 73 -6.73 -7.26 -14.86
C ASP A 73 -5.56 -8.22 -15.08
N ASP A 74 -4.33 -7.70 -15.14
CA ASP A 74 -3.10 -8.49 -15.24
C ASP A 74 -2.56 -8.94 -13.87
N GLY A 75 -3.23 -8.54 -12.78
CA GLY A 75 -2.83 -8.82 -11.41
C GLY A 75 -1.68 -7.93 -10.92
N ASP A 76 -1.50 -6.76 -11.55
CA ASP A 76 -0.49 -5.79 -11.15
C ASP A 76 -1.05 -4.80 -10.12
N LEU A 77 -0.43 -4.78 -8.94
CA LEU A 77 -0.72 -3.81 -7.88
C LEU A 77 0.38 -2.75 -7.84
N ILE A 78 0.02 -1.53 -8.22
CA ILE A 78 0.94 -0.42 -8.37
C ILE A 78 1.06 0.36 -7.06
N PHE A 79 2.31 0.59 -6.63
CA PHE A 79 2.68 1.45 -5.53
C PHE A 79 3.49 2.65 -6.03
N THR A 80 3.22 3.84 -5.51
CA THR A 80 4.00 5.05 -5.78
C THR A 80 4.58 5.61 -4.50
N ALA A 81 5.73 6.27 -4.62
CA ALA A 81 6.35 6.93 -3.48
C ALA A 81 5.38 7.97 -2.90
N SER A 82 5.17 7.92 -1.59
CA SER A 82 4.49 8.98 -0.86
C SER A 82 5.25 10.29 -1.03
N LYS A 83 4.60 11.44 -0.79
CA LYS A 83 5.07 12.81 -1.11
C LYS A 83 6.51 13.15 -0.66
N ASN A 84 7.12 12.32 0.18
CA ASN A 84 8.51 12.44 0.61
C ASN A 84 9.43 11.44 -0.12
N LYS A 85 10.14 11.98 -1.13
CA LYS A 85 11.44 11.55 -1.68
C LYS A 85 11.44 10.33 -2.61
N GLN A 86 11.98 10.60 -3.81
CA GLN A 86 12.30 9.68 -4.92
C GLN A 86 11.04 9.17 -5.62
N GLY A 87 10.60 9.89 -6.67
CA GLY A 87 9.44 9.55 -7.52
C GLY A 87 9.59 8.26 -8.32
N GLY A 88 9.66 7.14 -7.60
CA GLY A 88 9.68 5.80 -8.14
C GLY A 88 8.32 5.11 -8.00
N GLN A 89 8.20 4.01 -8.71
CA GLN A 89 7.03 3.13 -8.71
C GLN A 89 7.50 1.72 -8.38
N ILE A 90 6.74 1.01 -7.56
CA ILE A 90 6.92 -0.43 -7.37
C ILE A 90 5.65 -1.10 -7.86
N ILE A 91 5.78 -2.09 -8.74
CA ILE A 91 4.66 -2.87 -9.24
C ILE A 91 4.80 -4.27 -8.65
N LEU A 92 3.84 -4.72 -7.85
CA LEU A 92 3.72 -6.12 -7.47
C LEU A 92 3.00 -6.87 -8.58
N HIS A 93 3.52 -8.01 -9.00
CA HIS A 93 2.99 -8.80 -10.10
C HIS A 93 2.32 -10.09 -9.61
N GLY A 94 1.28 -10.51 -10.31
CA GLY A 94 0.59 -11.77 -10.06
C GLY A 94 -0.17 -11.78 -8.74
N VAL A 95 -0.71 -10.63 -8.34
CA VAL A 95 -1.64 -10.52 -7.23
C VAL A 95 -2.98 -11.09 -7.70
N ASP A 96 -3.52 -12.08 -6.98
CA ASP A 96 -4.81 -12.65 -7.33
C ASP A 96 -5.98 -11.69 -7.01
N GLN A 97 -7.14 -11.93 -7.61
CA GLN A 97 -8.33 -11.10 -7.44
C GLN A 97 -8.96 -11.19 -6.04
N ASN A 98 -8.62 -12.21 -5.25
CA ASN A 98 -9.04 -12.33 -3.86
C ASN A 98 -8.07 -11.59 -2.92
N TYR A 99 -6.96 -11.06 -3.46
CA TYR A 99 -5.88 -10.42 -2.74
C TYR A 99 -5.32 -11.28 -1.62
N THR A 100 -5.31 -12.59 -1.84
CA THR A 100 -4.73 -13.53 -0.88
C THR A 100 -3.23 -13.42 -0.96
N ALA A 101 -2.58 -13.21 0.18
CA ALA A 101 -1.15 -13.01 0.22
C ALA A 101 -0.38 -14.30 -0.17
N PRO A 102 0.35 -14.32 -1.29
CA PRO A 102 1.06 -15.52 -1.71
C PRO A 102 2.35 -15.69 -0.89
N ALA A 103 2.94 -16.89 -0.89
CA ALA A 103 4.18 -17.16 -0.16
C ALA A 103 5.37 -16.33 -0.69
N VAL A 104 5.35 -16.01 -1.97
CA VAL A 104 6.37 -15.21 -2.67
C VAL A 104 5.66 -14.20 -3.57
N LEU A 105 6.11 -12.96 -3.52
CA LEU A 105 5.64 -11.87 -4.39
C LEU A 105 6.77 -11.41 -5.31
N LYS A 106 6.47 -11.25 -6.59
CA LYS A 106 7.43 -10.67 -7.55
C LYS A 106 7.11 -9.19 -7.69
N ALA A 107 8.14 -8.38 -7.85
CA ALA A 107 7.94 -6.96 -8.08
C ALA A 107 8.96 -6.35 -9.03
N THR A 108 8.58 -5.24 -9.64
CA THR A 108 9.48 -4.38 -10.39
C THR A 108 9.54 -3.01 -9.71
N TYR A 109 10.73 -2.60 -9.28
CA TYR A 109 10.99 -1.24 -8.84
C TYR A 109 11.52 -0.41 -10.01
N ALA A 110 10.86 0.70 -10.32
CA ALA A 110 11.25 1.64 -11.36
C ALA A 110 11.56 3.01 -10.76
N LEU A 111 12.73 3.57 -11.10
CA LEU A 111 13.14 4.90 -10.68
C LEU A 111 13.89 5.60 -11.82
N LYS A 112 13.34 6.71 -12.34
CA LYS A 112 14.00 7.56 -13.36
C LYS A 112 14.57 6.79 -14.56
N GLY A 113 13.82 5.83 -15.09
CA GLY A 113 14.22 5.00 -16.23
C GLY A 113 15.04 3.75 -15.87
N TRP A 114 15.54 3.65 -14.63
CA TRP A 114 16.16 2.42 -14.13
C TRP A 114 15.10 1.45 -13.60
N ARG A 115 15.31 0.14 -13.78
CA ARG A 115 14.40 -0.92 -13.34
C ARG A 115 15.16 -2.02 -12.62
N LEU A 116 14.58 -2.49 -11.52
CA LEU A 116 15.09 -3.59 -10.72
C LEU A 116 13.99 -4.62 -10.47
N ARG A 117 14.31 -5.89 -10.68
CA ARG A 117 13.43 -7.01 -10.32
C ARG A 117 13.66 -7.38 -8.85
N LEU A 118 12.59 -7.49 -8.11
CA LEU A 118 12.57 -7.85 -6.68
C LEU A 118 11.79 -9.15 -6.50
N ILE A 119 12.21 -9.94 -5.51
CA ILE A 119 11.52 -11.15 -5.09
C ILE A 119 11.31 -11.04 -3.59
N PHE A 120 10.08 -10.72 -3.21
CA PHE A 120 9.65 -10.63 -1.83
C PHE A 120 9.34 -12.02 -1.29
N LYS A 121 10.06 -12.40 -0.23
CA LYS A 121 9.82 -13.64 0.50
C LYS A 121 9.15 -13.31 1.83
N LYS A 122 8.16 -14.12 2.22
CA LYS A 122 7.49 -13.97 3.52
C LYS A 122 8.53 -14.04 4.64
N SER A 123 8.56 -13.04 5.48
CA SER A 123 9.44 -12.94 6.64
C SER A 123 8.70 -13.41 7.89
N LYS A 124 9.41 -14.11 8.77
CA LYS A 124 8.90 -14.45 10.12
C LYS A 124 9.10 -13.33 11.13
N VAL A 125 9.76 -12.25 10.73
CA VAL A 125 10.19 -11.18 11.64
C VAL A 125 9.07 -10.15 11.79
N GLN A 126 8.47 -10.12 12.98
CA GLN A 126 7.69 -9.01 13.54
C GLN A 126 8.63 -7.96 14.16
#